data_AF-T0J5V1-F1
#
_entry.id   AF-T0J5V1-F1
#
_cell.length_a   1.000
_cell.length_b   1.000
_cell.length_c   1.000
_cell.angle_alpha   90.00
_cell.angle_beta   90.00
_cell.angle_gamma   90.00
#
_symmetry.space_group_name_H-M   'P 1'
#
loop_
_entity.id
_entity.type
_entity.pdbx_description
1 polymer ?
#
loop_
_entity_poly.entity_id
_entity_poly.type
_entity_poly.pdbx_seq_one_letter_code
_entity_poly.pdbx_strand_id
1 'polypeptide(L)'
;MQHFQTAYPNAKISKEDIFYYVYGLLHSEEYRERFADNLSKQLPRIPTVKQEADFWTFVEAGRKLGDLHVNYETVEPYAVTYKEGDLRLANVADPIAFYRVEQMKFAGKRPNLDKTTVIYNPNITMTNIPLEAYEYVVNGKSALDWVMERQCVKTDKASGIVNDANDYANETMHNPAYPLELFQRVITVSLETMKIVRSLPKLEID
;
A
#
# COMPACT_ATOMS: atom_id res chain seq x y z
N MET A 1 20.13 -8.21 -19.13
CA MET A 1 19.89 -9.42 -19.95
C MET A 1 21.06 -10.39 -19.86
N GLN A 2 22.25 -10.04 -20.38
CA GLN A 2 23.40 -10.96 -20.41
C GLN A 2 23.79 -11.50 -19.02
N HIS A 3 23.76 -10.66 -17.97
CA HIS A 3 24.01 -11.07 -16.58
C HIS A 3 23.15 -12.27 -16.13
N PHE A 4 21.85 -12.24 -16.44
CA PHE A 4 20.90 -13.31 -16.07
C PHE A 4 21.01 -14.54 -16.98
N GLN A 5 21.30 -14.34 -18.27
CA GLN A 5 21.53 -15.45 -19.21
C GLN A 5 22.80 -16.22 -18.89
N THR A 6 23.85 -15.55 -18.39
CA THR A 6 25.06 -16.22 -17.91
C THR A 6 24.79 -17.04 -16.65
N ALA A 7 23.98 -16.53 -15.72
CA ALA A 7 23.62 -17.26 -14.50
C ALA A 7 22.68 -18.45 -14.77
N TYR A 8 21.75 -18.31 -15.72
CA TYR A 8 20.75 -19.32 -16.05
C TYR A 8 20.76 -19.64 -17.55
N PRO A 9 21.78 -20.37 -18.06
CA PRO A 9 21.99 -20.56 -19.50
C PRO A 9 20.89 -21.35 -20.21
N ASN A 10 20.14 -22.16 -19.47
CA ASN A 10 19.05 -22.99 -20.01
C ASN A 10 17.67 -22.33 -19.86
N ALA A 11 17.57 -21.20 -19.15
CA ALA A 11 16.32 -20.52 -18.86
C ALA A 11 15.93 -19.58 -20.00
N LYS A 12 14.66 -19.64 -20.43
CA LYS A 12 14.09 -18.68 -21.37
C LYS A 12 13.59 -17.45 -20.62
N ILE A 13 14.50 -16.55 -20.28
CA ILE A 13 14.20 -15.30 -19.57
C ILE A 13 13.85 -14.20 -20.58
N SER A 14 12.78 -13.45 -20.32
CA SER A 14 12.42 -12.23 -21.06
C SER A 14 12.84 -10.96 -20.31
N LYS A 15 12.76 -9.79 -20.98
CA LYS A 15 13.00 -8.50 -20.30
C LYS A 15 11.94 -8.20 -19.25
N GLU A 16 10.72 -8.65 -19.48
CA GLU A 16 9.60 -8.49 -18.56
C GLU A 16 9.82 -9.32 -17.29
N ASP A 17 10.35 -10.54 -17.43
CA ASP A 17 10.71 -11.35 -16.26
C ASP A 17 11.78 -10.67 -15.43
N ILE A 18 12.80 -10.04 -16.06
CA ILE A 18 13.80 -9.28 -15.32
C ILE A 18 13.17 -8.09 -14.58
N PHE A 19 12.20 -7.40 -15.19
CA PHE A 19 11.50 -6.30 -14.54
C PHE A 19 10.79 -6.77 -13.26
N TYR A 20 10.02 -7.85 -13.34
CA TYR A 20 9.31 -8.38 -12.19
C TYR A 20 10.24 -9.06 -11.18
N TYR A 21 11.32 -9.70 -11.61
CA TYR A 21 12.37 -10.19 -10.71
C TYR A 21 12.94 -9.04 -9.86
N VAL A 22 13.31 -7.93 -10.50
CA VAL A 22 13.81 -6.74 -9.78
C VAL A 22 12.77 -6.24 -8.79
N TYR A 23 11.51 -6.15 -9.20
CA TYR A 23 10.43 -5.69 -8.34
C TYR A 23 10.24 -6.60 -7.12
N GLY A 24 10.21 -7.92 -7.31
CA GLY A 24 10.13 -8.90 -6.21
C GLY A 24 11.35 -8.86 -5.29
N LEU A 25 12.55 -8.78 -5.85
CA LEU A 25 13.80 -8.74 -5.07
C LEU A 25 13.88 -7.50 -4.18
N LEU A 26 13.47 -6.33 -4.68
CA LEU A 26 13.46 -5.10 -3.89
C LEU A 26 12.46 -5.12 -2.73
N HIS A 27 11.52 -6.07 -2.73
CA HIS A 27 10.61 -6.35 -1.62
C HIS A 27 11.14 -7.38 -0.62
N SER A 28 12.27 -8.06 -0.90
CA SER A 28 12.92 -8.96 0.06
C SER A 28 13.47 -8.18 1.26
N GLU A 29 13.02 -8.53 2.46
CA GLU A 29 13.53 -7.97 3.70
C GLU A 29 15.03 -8.25 3.87
N GLU A 30 15.46 -9.49 3.59
CA GLU A 30 16.87 -9.88 3.62
C GLU A 30 17.73 -9.02 2.67
N TYR A 31 17.24 -8.70 1.46
CA TYR A 31 17.95 -7.81 0.54
C TYR A 31 18.08 -6.39 1.13
N ARG A 32 16.98 -5.85 1.64
CA ARG A 32 16.92 -4.49 2.20
C ARG A 32 17.81 -4.34 3.44
N GLU A 33 17.83 -5.35 4.30
CA GLU A 33 18.67 -5.37 5.50
C GLU A 33 20.15 -5.55 5.15
N ARG A 34 20.47 -6.56 4.33
CA ARG A 34 21.86 -6.88 3.96
C ARG A 34 22.55 -5.73 3.24
N PHE A 35 21.81 -4.93 2.48
CA PHE A 35 22.34 -3.82 1.68
C PHE A 35 21.90 -2.43 2.13
N ALA A 36 21.37 -2.27 3.35
CA ALA A 36 20.82 -1.00 3.87
C ALA A 36 21.78 0.20 3.70
N ASP A 37 23.06 0.02 4.04
CA ASP A 37 24.09 1.06 3.93
C ASP A 37 24.33 1.51 2.49
N ASN A 38 24.20 0.60 1.52
CA ASN A 38 24.36 0.91 0.10
C ASN A 38 23.10 1.57 -0.46
N LEU A 39 21.92 1.04 -0.12
CA LEU A 39 20.64 1.55 -0.60
C LEU A 39 20.38 3.00 -0.16
N SER A 40 20.96 3.43 0.95
CA SER A 40 20.89 4.84 1.40
C SER A 40 21.82 5.80 0.65
N LYS A 41 22.81 5.29 -0.12
CA LYS A 41 23.89 6.11 -0.70
C LYS A 41 24.01 6.03 -2.22
N GLN A 42 23.52 4.94 -2.84
CA GLN A 42 23.67 4.68 -4.27
C GLN A 42 22.50 3.88 -4.83
N LEU A 43 22.41 3.83 -6.16
CA LEU A 43 21.39 3.03 -6.84
C LEU A 43 21.49 1.54 -6.47
N PRO A 44 20.35 0.83 -6.31
CA PRO A 44 20.35 -0.60 -6.03
C PRO A 44 21.10 -1.40 -7.09
N ARG A 45 21.95 -2.32 -6.65
CA ARG A 45 22.58 -3.31 -7.53
C ARG A 45 21.82 -4.62 -7.40
N ILE A 46 21.45 -5.19 -8.54
CA ILE A 46 20.56 -6.35 -8.61
C ILE A 46 21.41 -7.61 -8.80
N PRO A 47 21.59 -8.45 -7.76
CA PRO A 47 22.25 -9.75 -7.90
C PRO A 47 21.35 -10.77 -8.60
N THR A 48 21.97 -11.83 -9.11
CA THR A 48 21.30 -13.11 -9.41
C THR A 48 21.26 -13.97 -8.16
N VAL A 49 20.13 -14.62 -7.90
CA VAL A 49 20.02 -15.65 -6.86
C VAL A 49 20.68 -16.96 -7.33
N LYS A 50 21.11 -17.80 -6.39
CA LYS A 50 21.85 -19.03 -6.73
C LYS A 50 21.05 -20.00 -7.59
N GLN A 51 19.77 -20.21 -7.25
CA GLN A 51 18.92 -21.19 -7.90
C GLN A 51 18.00 -20.53 -8.92
N GLU A 52 17.88 -21.11 -10.11
CA GLU A 52 16.91 -20.65 -11.13
C GLU A 52 15.47 -20.69 -10.60
N ALA A 53 15.13 -21.68 -9.76
CA ALA A 53 13.81 -21.79 -9.15
C ALA A 53 13.46 -20.57 -8.27
N ASP A 54 14.45 -20.06 -7.51
CA ASP A 54 14.27 -18.85 -6.70
C ASP A 54 14.08 -17.62 -7.59
N PHE A 55 14.80 -17.53 -8.73
CA PHE A 55 14.60 -16.46 -9.70
C PHE A 55 13.14 -16.41 -10.17
N TRP A 56 12.56 -17.54 -10.58
CA TRP A 56 11.16 -17.61 -11.00
C TRP A 56 10.18 -17.30 -9.88
N THR A 57 10.50 -17.69 -8.63
CA THR A 57 9.70 -17.36 -7.46
C THR A 57 9.66 -15.84 -7.21
N PHE A 58 10.82 -15.15 -7.34
CA PHE A 58 10.88 -13.69 -7.28
C PHE A 58 10.14 -13.01 -8.43
N VAL A 59 10.21 -13.57 -9.65
CA VAL A 59 9.42 -13.08 -10.79
C VAL A 59 7.92 -13.18 -10.51
N GLU A 60 7.44 -14.32 -10.03
CA GLU A 60 6.02 -14.53 -9.73
C GLU A 60 5.54 -13.58 -8.62
N ALA A 61 6.30 -13.45 -7.53
CA ALA A 61 6.01 -12.50 -6.48
C ALA A 61 5.99 -11.06 -6.99
N GLY A 62 6.97 -10.68 -7.82
CA GLY A 62 7.03 -9.36 -8.45
C GLY A 62 5.84 -9.07 -9.36
N ARG A 63 5.36 -10.08 -10.12
CA ARG A 63 4.14 -9.96 -10.95
C ARG A 63 2.91 -9.71 -10.08
N LYS A 64 2.72 -10.50 -9.02
CA LYS A 64 1.60 -10.33 -8.07
C LYS A 64 1.64 -8.96 -7.39
N LEU A 65 2.80 -8.53 -6.90
CA LEU A 65 2.97 -7.22 -6.29
C LEU A 65 2.73 -6.09 -7.28
N GLY A 66 3.26 -6.21 -8.51
CA GLY A 66 3.10 -5.19 -9.54
C GLY A 66 1.64 -5.01 -9.95
N ASP A 67 0.92 -6.10 -10.15
CA ASP A 67 -0.52 -6.08 -10.43
C ASP A 67 -1.31 -5.45 -9.28
N LEU A 68 -1.05 -5.88 -8.04
CA LEU A 68 -1.71 -5.37 -6.85
C LEU A 68 -1.48 -3.86 -6.65
N HIS A 69 -0.25 -3.39 -6.82
CA HIS A 69 0.11 -1.99 -6.56
C HIS A 69 -0.32 -1.04 -7.69
N VAL A 70 -0.35 -1.49 -8.95
CA VAL A 70 -0.89 -0.67 -10.06
C VAL A 70 -2.41 -0.54 -9.93
N ASN A 71 -3.08 -1.59 -9.46
CA ASN A 71 -4.53 -1.65 -9.33
C ASN A 71 -5.03 -1.35 -7.90
N TYR A 72 -4.22 -0.70 -7.05
CA TYR A 72 -4.53 -0.50 -5.63
C TYR A 72 -5.90 0.17 -5.36
N GLU A 73 -6.40 0.96 -6.31
CA GLU A 73 -7.70 1.67 -6.23
C GLU A 73 -8.89 0.81 -6.65
N THR A 74 -8.67 -0.37 -7.24
CA THR A 74 -9.73 -1.25 -7.75
C THR A 74 -9.78 -2.61 -7.05
N VAL A 75 -8.85 -2.88 -6.14
CA VAL A 75 -8.90 -4.04 -5.25
C VAL A 75 -10.19 -4.04 -4.42
N GLU A 76 -10.67 -5.22 -4.04
CA GLU A 76 -11.82 -5.36 -3.14
C GLU A 76 -11.53 -4.66 -1.79
N PRO A 77 -12.40 -3.73 -1.33
CA PRO A 77 -12.23 -3.06 -0.05
C PRO A 77 -12.21 -4.05 1.13
N TYR A 78 -11.31 -3.82 2.09
CA TYR A 78 -11.33 -4.58 3.32
C TYR A 78 -12.62 -4.33 4.11
N ALA A 79 -13.26 -5.42 4.56
CA ALA A 79 -14.49 -5.39 5.33
C ALA A 79 -14.21 -4.94 6.78
N VAL A 80 -14.18 -3.63 7.01
CA VAL A 80 -14.08 -3.03 8.35
C VAL A 80 -15.42 -3.09 9.07
N THR A 81 -15.37 -3.05 10.40
CA THR A 81 -16.57 -2.88 11.23
C THR A 81 -16.81 -1.39 11.47
N TYR A 82 -18.01 -0.90 11.19
CA TYR A 82 -18.39 0.48 11.54
C TYR A 82 -19.03 0.54 12.92
N LYS A 83 -18.62 1.52 13.74
CA LYS A 83 -19.18 1.70 15.09
C LYS A 83 -20.66 2.08 15.05
N GLU A 84 -21.07 2.81 14.02
CA GLU A 84 -22.42 3.34 13.83
C GLU A 84 -23.41 2.27 13.28
N GLY A 85 -22.94 1.04 13.02
CA GLY A 85 -23.72 -0.03 12.42
C GLY A 85 -23.50 -0.15 10.91
N ASP A 86 -24.32 -0.96 10.24
CA ASP A 86 -24.19 -1.17 8.80
C ASP A 86 -24.55 0.11 8.02
N LEU A 87 -23.54 0.76 7.43
CA LEU A 87 -23.72 2.00 6.67
C LEU A 87 -24.64 1.82 5.45
N ARG A 88 -24.83 0.59 4.94
CA ARG A 88 -25.79 0.31 3.85
C ARG A 88 -27.24 0.52 4.28
N LEU A 89 -27.49 0.50 5.59
CA LEU A 89 -28.80 0.76 6.19
C LEU A 89 -28.96 2.22 6.63
N ALA A 90 -27.91 3.04 6.50
CA ALA A 90 -27.99 4.45 6.87
C ALA A 90 -28.86 5.22 5.87
N ASN A 91 -29.78 6.03 6.39
CA ASN A 91 -30.57 6.95 5.56
C ASN A 91 -29.74 8.20 5.24
N VAL A 92 -28.98 8.15 4.15
CA VAL A 92 -28.08 9.22 3.72
C VAL A 92 -28.79 10.14 2.72
N ALA A 93 -29.31 11.27 3.21
CA ALA A 93 -29.98 12.25 2.36
C ALA A 93 -29.01 13.04 1.45
N ASP A 94 -27.78 13.28 1.93
CA ASP A 94 -26.73 13.97 1.20
C ASP A 94 -25.42 13.16 1.30
N PRO A 95 -25.10 12.33 0.28
CA PRO A 95 -23.87 11.55 0.25
C PRO A 95 -22.59 12.40 0.26
N ILE A 96 -22.60 13.58 -0.36
CA ILE A 96 -21.43 14.47 -0.41
C ILE A 96 -21.10 14.95 0.99
N ALA A 97 -22.10 15.43 1.73
CA ALA A 97 -21.90 15.85 3.11
C ALA A 97 -21.58 14.67 4.05
N PHE A 98 -22.22 13.52 3.84
CA PHE A 98 -22.06 12.35 4.70
C PHE A 98 -20.65 11.76 4.64
N TYR A 99 -20.08 11.63 3.44
CA TYR A 99 -18.75 11.05 3.22
C TYR A 99 -17.61 12.08 3.21
N ARG A 100 -17.90 13.38 3.38
CA ARG A 100 -16.86 14.41 3.44
C ARG A 100 -15.85 14.10 4.54
N VAL A 101 -14.57 14.07 4.17
CA VAL A 101 -13.45 13.93 5.10
C VAL A 101 -12.72 15.25 5.27
N GLU A 102 -12.54 15.69 6.52
CA GLU A 102 -11.64 16.81 6.83
C GLU A 102 -10.22 16.31 7.13
N GLN A 103 -10.10 15.36 8.06
CA GLN A 103 -8.85 14.73 8.44
C GLN A 103 -9.14 13.46 9.23
N MET A 104 -8.76 12.30 8.69
CA MET A 104 -8.84 11.02 9.42
C MET A 104 -7.91 11.04 10.64
N LYS A 105 -8.32 10.38 11.73
CA LYS A 105 -7.55 10.30 12.98
C LYS A 105 -7.66 8.91 13.60
N PHE A 106 -6.56 8.43 14.17
CA PHE A 106 -6.61 7.28 15.08
C PHE A 106 -7.35 7.65 16.36
N ALA A 107 -8.03 6.67 16.96
CA ALA A 107 -8.58 6.82 18.30
C ALA A 107 -7.47 6.88 19.36
N GLY A 108 -7.85 7.17 20.61
CA GLY A 108 -6.90 7.30 21.72
C GLY A 108 -6.23 8.66 21.81
N LYS A 109 -5.15 8.74 22.59
CA LYS A 109 -4.40 9.98 22.85
C LYS A 109 -2.91 9.72 22.74
N ARG A 110 -2.17 10.63 22.12
CA ARG A 110 -0.70 10.54 22.05
C ARG A 110 -0.08 10.43 23.46
N PRO A 111 0.96 9.60 23.64
CA PRO A 111 1.62 8.77 22.62
C PRO A 111 0.89 7.45 22.29
N ASN A 112 -0.15 7.08 23.04
CA ASN A 112 -0.86 5.80 22.95
C ASN A 112 -2.10 5.91 22.03
N LEU A 113 -1.86 5.98 20.72
CA LEU A 113 -2.93 5.94 19.71
C LEU A 113 -3.39 4.50 19.49
N ASP A 114 -4.71 4.31 19.35
CA ASP A 114 -5.31 3.05 18.96
C ASP A 114 -5.43 2.97 17.44
N LYS A 115 -4.55 2.17 16.82
CA LYS A 115 -4.54 1.95 15.37
C LYS A 115 -5.58 0.95 14.89
N THR A 116 -6.28 0.27 15.79
CA THR A 116 -7.40 -0.62 15.41
C THR A 116 -8.68 0.18 15.08
N THR A 117 -8.70 1.47 15.42
CA THR A 117 -9.83 2.37 15.24
C THR A 117 -9.43 3.65 14.51
N VAL A 118 -10.08 3.94 13.38
CA VAL A 118 -9.93 5.18 12.61
C VAL A 118 -11.25 5.94 12.60
N ILE A 119 -11.20 7.15 13.14
CA ILE A 119 -12.27 8.14 13.05
C ILE A 119 -12.12 8.82 11.69
N TYR A 120 -13.02 8.51 10.75
CA TYR A 120 -12.99 9.06 9.40
C TYR A 120 -13.56 10.49 9.40
N ASN A 121 -14.76 10.66 9.94
CA ASN A 121 -15.44 11.95 10.13
C ASN A 121 -16.48 11.82 11.28
N PRO A 122 -17.31 12.84 11.57
CA PRO A 122 -18.33 12.75 12.62
C PRO A 122 -19.41 11.66 12.42
N ASN A 123 -19.57 11.12 11.21
CA ASN A 123 -20.60 10.15 10.86
C ASN A 123 -20.07 8.71 10.80
N ILE A 124 -18.77 8.52 10.61
CA ILE A 124 -18.18 7.22 10.26
C ILE A 124 -16.94 6.96 11.13
N THR A 125 -16.98 5.86 11.87
CA THR A 125 -15.84 5.33 12.63
C THR A 125 -15.56 3.88 12.22
N MET A 126 -14.40 3.62 11.64
CA MET A 126 -13.92 2.28 11.32
C MET A 126 -13.23 1.66 12.53
N THR A 127 -13.54 0.40 12.82
CA THR A 127 -13.02 -0.39 13.95
C THR A 127 -12.55 -1.76 13.47
N ASN A 128 -11.77 -2.45 14.31
CA ASN A 128 -11.21 -3.77 14.04
C ASN A 128 -10.27 -3.80 12.82
N ILE A 129 -9.53 -2.71 12.58
CA ILE A 129 -8.49 -2.68 11.54
C ILE A 129 -7.31 -3.55 12.01
N PRO A 130 -6.87 -4.56 11.23
CA PRO A 130 -5.73 -5.40 11.59
C PRO A 130 -4.46 -4.57 11.76
N LEU A 131 -3.70 -4.83 12.82
CA LEU A 131 -2.46 -4.08 13.09
C LEU A 131 -1.37 -4.40 12.05
N GLU A 132 -1.40 -5.61 11.50
CA GLU A 132 -0.49 -6.10 10.46
C GLU A 132 -0.61 -5.27 9.18
N ALA A 133 -1.77 -4.64 8.91
CA ALA A 133 -1.94 -3.77 7.76
C ALA A 133 -1.01 -2.54 7.81
N TYR A 134 -0.56 -2.12 8.99
CA TYR A 134 0.36 -1.00 9.14
C TYR A 134 1.84 -1.37 8.93
N GLU A 135 2.16 -2.66 8.78
CA GLU A 135 3.54 -3.12 8.55
C GLU A 135 4.05 -2.81 7.14
N TYR A 136 3.14 -2.67 6.17
CA TYR A 136 3.53 -2.26 4.82
C TYR A 136 3.91 -0.77 4.79
N VAL A 137 5.22 -0.51 4.82
CA VAL A 137 5.81 0.82 4.91
C VAL A 137 6.42 1.25 3.59
N VAL A 138 6.02 2.43 3.12
CA VAL A 138 6.55 3.11 1.93
C VAL A 138 7.10 4.47 2.37
N ASN A 139 8.37 4.75 2.07
CA ASN A 139 9.01 6.04 2.38
C ASN A 139 8.87 6.47 3.87
N GLY A 140 9.00 5.51 4.80
CA GLY A 140 9.03 5.76 6.25
C GLY A 140 7.67 5.90 6.94
N LYS A 141 6.55 5.74 6.22
CA LYS A 141 5.19 5.68 6.79
C LYS A 141 4.45 4.46 6.28
N SER A 142 3.48 3.95 7.05
CA SER A 142 2.61 2.90 6.54
C SER A 142 1.81 3.41 5.34
N ALA A 143 1.41 2.52 4.43
CA ALA A 143 0.54 2.90 3.31
C ALA A 143 -0.78 3.55 3.80
N LEU A 144 -1.31 3.08 4.94
CA LEU A 144 -2.52 3.66 5.56
C LEU A 144 -2.26 5.08 6.08
N ASP A 145 -1.11 5.34 6.70
CA ASP A 145 -0.73 6.68 7.14
C ASP A 145 -0.64 7.66 5.95
N TRP A 146 -0.17 7.20 4.78
CA TRP A 146 -0.17 7.99 3.56
C TRP A 146 -1.58 8.36 3.10
N VAL A 147 -2.53 7.42 3.13
CA VAL A 147 -3.93 7.71 2.79
C VAL A 147 -4.50 8.75 3.75
N MET A 148 -4.30 8.59 5.07
CA MET A 148 -4.79 9.55 6.07
C MET A 148 -4.18 10.94 5.94
N GLU A 149 -2.93 11.04 5.46
CA GLU A 149 -2.25 12.31 5.23
C GLU A 149 -2.68 13.00 3.93
N ARG A 150 -2.99 12.22 2.90
CA ARG A 150 -3.32 12.75 1.56
C ARG A 150 -4.82 12.97 1.36
N GLN A 151 -5.66 12.13 1.94
CA GLN A 151 -7.12 12.22 1.88
C GLN A 151 -7.64 13.13 3.00
N CYS A 152 -7.36 14.43 2.87
CA CYS A 152 -7.76 15.44 3.83
C CYS A 152 -8.02 16.78 3.14
N VAL A 153 -8.53 17.75 3.90
CA VAL A 153 -8.61 19.15 3.49
C VAL A 153 -7.41 19.89 4.08
N LYS A 154 -6.57 20.46 3.22
CA LYS A 154 -5.37 21.18 3.64
C LYS A 154 -5.22 22.49 2.90
N THR A 155 -5.08 23.58 3.65
CA THR A 155 -4.74 24.89 3.11
C THR A 155 -3.24 25.14 3.22
N ASP A 156 -2.59 25.49 2.11
CA ASP A 156 -1.23 26.00 2.15
C ASP A 156 -1.21 27.41 2.74
N LYS A 157 -0.39 27.63 3.77
CA LYS A 157 -0.40 28.89 4.52
C LYS A 157 0.18 30.07 3.73
N ALA A 158 1.10 29.81 2.80
CA ALA A 158 1.79 30.87 2.08
C ALA A 158 0.96 31.37 0.88
N SER A 159 0.38 30.44 0.13
CA SER A 159 -0.44 30.75 -1.05
C SER A 159 -1.93 30.91 -0.75
N GLY A 160 -2.43 30.35 0.36
CA GLY A 160 -3.86 30.29 0.68
C GLY A 160 -4.63 29.26 -0.15
N ILE A 161 -3.96 28.49 -1.01
CA ILE A 161 -4.59 27.49 -1.87
C ILE A 161 -5.09 26.33 -1.00
N VAL A 162 -6.38 26.00 -1.15
CA VAL A 162 -7.01 24.85 -0.51
C VAL A 162 -6.85 23.64 -1.42
N ASN A 163 -6.29 22.58 -0.88
CA ASN A 163 -6.32 21.25 -1.47
C ASN A 163 -7.37 20.42 -0.72
N ASP A 164 -8.51 20.19 -1.36
CA ASP A 164 -9.61 19.39 -0.84
C ASP A 164 -9.69 18.06 -1.59
N ALA A 165 -9.29 16.96 -0.94
CA ALA A 165 -9.33 15.63 -1.56
C ALA A 165 -10.74 15.17 -1.94
N ASN A 166 -11.79 15.75 -1.34
CA ASN A 166 -13.17 15.42 -1.68
C ASN A 166 -13.56 15.92 -3.08
N ASP A 167 -12.90 16.96 -3.60
CA ASP A 167 -13.19 17.47 -4.95
C ASP A 167 -12.87 16.40 -6.00
N TYR A 168 -11.73 15.71 -5.87
CA TYR A 168 -11.39 14.58 -6.73
C TYR A 168 -12.42 13.45 -6.64
N ALA A 169 -12.85 13.10 -5.42
CA ALA A 169 -13.85 12.07 -5.17
C ALA A 169 -15.19 12.39 -5.87
N ASN A 170 -15.65 13.64 -5.80
CA ASN A 170 -16.94 14.05 -6.34
C ASN A 170 -16.89 14.35 -7.85
N GLU A 171 -15.86 15.07 -8.30
CA GLU A 171 -15.78 15.61 -9.65
C GLU A 171 -15.13 14.66 -10.66
N THR A 172 -14.16 13.83 -10.21
CA THR A 172 -13.43 12.91 -11.09
C THR A 172 -13.89 11.47 -10.92
N MET A 173 -13.98 11.00 -9.67
CA MET A 173 -14.39 9.63 -9.39
C MET A 173 -15.91 9.46 -9.37
N HIS A 174 -16.67 10.56 -9.28
CA HIS A 174 -18.13 10.55 -9.11
C HIS A 174 -18.61 9.62 -7.98
N ASN A 175 -17.80 9.50 -6.93
CA ASN A 175 -18.04 8.66 -5.77
C ASN A 175 -17.63 9.42 -4.49
N PRO A 176 -18.59 10.01 -3.76
CA PRO A 176 -18.31 10.68 -2.49
C PRO A 176 -17.62 9.79 -1.45
N ALA A 177 -17.85 8.48 -1.49
CA ALA A 177 -17.24 7.51 -0.57
C ALA A 177 -15.82 7.09 -0.97
N TYR A 178 -15.29 7.58 -2.11
CA TYR A 178 -13.97 7.19 -2.62
C TYR A 178 -12.84 7.29 -1.58
N PRO A 179 -12.70 8.36 -0.76
CA PRO A 179 -11.62 8.42 0.23
C PRO A 179 -11.73 7.34 1.33
N LEU A 180 -12.96 6.99 1.72
CA LEU A 180 -13.24 5.91 2.67
C LEU A 180 -12.89 4.55 2.06
N GLU A 181 -13.40 4.28 0.85
CA GLU A 181 -13.14 3.03 0.14
C GLU A 181 -11.64 2.87 -0.15
N LEU A 182 -10.96 3.95 -0.55
CA LEU A 182 -9.51 3.93 -0.79
C LEU A 182 -8.75 3.48 0.45
N PHE A 183 -9.12 3.99 1.63
CA PHE A 183 -8.52 3.54 2.89
C PHE A 183 -8.74 2.03 3.09
N GLN A 184 -9.96 1.53 2.87
CA GLN A 184 -10.29 0.10 2.98
C GLN A 184 -9.54 -0.76 1.95
N ARG A 185 -9.39 -0.30 0.71
CA ARG A 185 -8.61 -1.00 -0.32
C ARG A 185 -7.14 -1.06 0.04
N VAL A 186 -6.60 0.01 0.60
CA VAL A 186 -5.20 0.06 1.05
C VAL A 186 -4.96 -0.84 2.26
N ILE A 187 -5.96 -1.13 3.10
CA ILE A 187 -5.87 -2.22 4.09
C ILE A 187 -5.65 -3.56 3.37
N THR A 188 -6.49 -3.90 2.39
CA THR A 188 -6.35 -5.15 1.61
C THR A 188 -4.99 -5.24 0.92
N VAL A 189 -4.58 -4.18 0.22
CA VAL A 189 -3.29 -4.10 -0.47
C VAL A 189 -2.14 -4.33 0.52
N SER A 190 -2.17 -3.69 1.69
CA SER A 190 -1.10 -3.85 2.67
C SER A 190 -1.00 -5.29 3.19
N LEU A 191 -2.14 -5.93 3.48
CA LEU A 191 -2.17 -7.31 3.97
C LEU A 191 -1.70 -8.31 2.90
N GLU A 192 -2.18 -8.18 1.66
CA GLU A 192 -1.78 -9.07 0.57
C GLU A 192 -0.31 -8.84 0.17
N THR A 193 0.19 -7.60 0.21
CA THR A 193 1.61 -7.30 0.01
C THR A 193 2.46 -8.00 1.05
N MET A 194 2.14 -7.86 2.34
CA MET A 194 2.92 -8.50 3.40
C MET A 194 2.84 -10.03 3.33
N LYS A 195 1.72 -10.59 2.90
CA LYS A 195 1.59 -12.04 2.64
C LYS A 195 2.53 -12.51 1.52
N ILE A 196 2.64 -11.75 0.43
CA ILE A 196 3.58 -12.06 -0.66
C ILE A 196 5.03 -11.93 -0.17
N VAL A 197 5.36 -10.82 0.52
CA VAL A 197 6.71 -10.55 1.05
C VAL A 197 7.17 -11.66 1.99
N ARG A 198 6.33 -12.07 2.94
CA ARG A 198 6.63 -13.13 3.91
C ARG A 198 6.76 -14.52 3.25
N SER A 199 6.27 -14.68 2.02
CA SER A 199 6.36 -15.92 1.25
C SER A 199 7.57 -15.98 0.31
N LEU A 200 8.37 -14.91 0.22
CA LEU A 200 9.57 -14.88 -0.60
C LEU A 200 10.58 -15.93 -0.14
N PRO A 201 11.33 -16.55 -1.07
CA PRO A 201 12.38 -17.49 -0.70
C PRO A 201 13.52 -16.76 0.00
N LYS A 202 14.30 -17.51 0.78
CA LYS A 202 15.52 -17.01 1.42
C LYS A 202 16.46 -16.41 0.39
N LEU A 203 17.12 -15.30 0.71
CA LEU A 203 18.01 -14.63 -0.23
C LEU A 203 19.38 -15.32 -0.27
N GLU A 204 19.51 -16.31 -1.15
CA GLU A 204 20.79 -16.91 -1.48
C GLU A 204 21.34 -16.29 -2.76
N ILE A 205 22.42 -15.52 -2.59
CA ILE A 205 23.18 -14.87 -3.68
C ILE A 205 24.62 -15.39 -3.64
N ASP A 206 25.25 -15.49 -4.80
CA ASP A 206 26.67 -15.85 -4.95
C ASP A 206 27.60 -14.65 -4.71
#